data_AF-A0A6A3BKU2-F1
#
_entry.id   AF-A0A6A3BKU2-F1
#
_cell.length_a   1.000
_cell.length_b   1.000
_cell.length_c   1.000
_cell.angle_alpha   90.00
_cell.angle_beta   90.00
_cell.angle_gamma   90.00
#
_symmetry.space_group_name_H-M   'P 1'
#
loop_
_entity.id
_entity.type
_entity.pdbx_description
1 polymer ?
#
loop_
_entity_poly.entity_id
_entity_poly.type
_entity_poly.pdbx_seq_one_letter_code
_entity_poly.pdbx_strand_id
1 'polypeptide(L)'
;MATVEDDLAALSISTGENDVLEIDQPDFESQEEYDHCFVGSFLTSSVINFMSMRSTLANVWHPVGGISISEMGEGRILFRLYNEVDANRFDLGGPWNFNKHLLILHKLQHGEDPKTVPLNHLCFWILISDVPRGFMSERVARSLGNFIGSFIEYDTSC
;
A
#
# COMPACT_ATOMS: atom_id res chain seq x y z
N MET A 1 -8.50 41.39 60.44
CA MET A 1 -8.32 41.24 58.98
C MET A 1 -7.28 40.16 58.81
N ALA A 2 -7.75 38.92 58.68
CA ALA A 2 -6.96 37.70 58.90
C ALA A 2 -5.90 37.50 57.80
N THR A 3 -4.75 36.99 58.24
CA THR A 3 -3.51 36.78 57.48
C THR A 3 -3.59 35.54 56.60
N VAL A 4 -2.98 35.63 55.42
CA VAL A 4 -2.96 34.64 54.32
C VAL A 4 -2.10 33.38 54.65
N GLU A 5 -1.82 33.15 55.94
CA GLU A 5 -0.97 32.04 56.43
C GLU A 5 -1.77 30.93 57.15
N ASP A 6 -3.06 31.14 57.47
CA ASP A 6 -3.86 30.14 58.20
C ASP A 6 -4.56 29.10 57.29
N ASP A 7 -4.66 29.35 55.97
CA ASP A 7 -5.31 28.41 55.04
C ASP A 7 -4.36 27.34 54.45
N LEU A 8 -3.07 27.38 54.78
CA LEU A 8 -2.09 26.41 54.26
C LEU A 8 -1.83 25.23 55.21
N ALA A 9 -2.33 25.28 56.45
CA ALA A 9 -2.12 24.23 57.45
C ALA A 9 -3.09 23.03 57.34
N ALA A 10 -4.06 23.07 56.42
CA ALA A 10 -5.06 22.02 56.25
C ALA A 10 -4.67 20.90 55.26
N LEU A 11 -3.52 21.00 54.60
CA LEU A 11 -3.05 19.96 53.69
C LEU A 11 -2.07 19.02 54.41
N SER A 12 -2.59 18.07 55.18
CA SER A 12 -1.79 16.93 55.64
C SER A 12 -1.62 15.95 54.49
N ILE A 13 -0.42 15.84 53.93
CA ILE A 13 -0.08 14.74 53.03
C ILE A 13 0.09 13.50 53.90
N SER A 14 -0.96 12.67 54.01
CA SER A 14 -0.80 11.34 54.58
C SER A 14 0.09 10.52 53.64
N THR A 15 1.24 10.10 54.15
CA THR A 15 2.14 9.14 53.50
C THR A 15 1.42 7.81 53.33
N GLY A 16 0.70 7.63 52.21
CA GLY A 16 -0.15 6.46 52.03
C GLY A 16 -0.89 6.30 50.72
N GLU A 17 -0.63 7.09 49.67
CA GLU A 17 -1.17 6.83 48.34
C GLU A 17 -0.02 6.80 47.33
N ASN A 18 0.53 5.61 47.15
CA ASN A 18 1.33 5.27 45.99
C ASN A 18 0.37 4.74 44.92
N ASP A 19 -0.65 5.53 44.57
CA ASP A 19 -1.48 5.25 43.41
C ASP A 19 -0.61 5.58 42.19
N VAL A 20 0.06 4.55 41.71
CA VAL A 20 0.63 4.53 40.37
C VAL A 20 -0.55 4.77 39.44
N LEU A 21 -0.59 5.95 38.83
CA LEU A 21 -1.40 6.17 37.65
C LEU A 21 -0.87 5.21 36.58
N GLU A 22 -1.48 4.03 36.45
CA GLU A 22 -1.45 3.27 35.22
C GLU A 22 -2.11 4.17 34.17
N ILE A 23 -1.26 4.89 33.45
CA ILE A 23 -1.63 5.45 32.17
C ILE A 23 -1.88 4.21 31.31
N ASP A 24 -3.15 3.79 31.20
CA ASP A 24 -3.59 3.01 30.05
C ASP A 24 -2.99 3.76 28.86
N GLN A 25 -2.08 3.08 28.15
CA GLN A 25 -1.46 3.66 26.98
C GLN A 25 -2.60 4.28 26.19
N PRO A 26 -2.58 5.60 25.89
CA PRO A 26 -3.56 6.07 24.97
C PRO A 26 -3.34 5.23 23.72
N ASP A 27 -4.37 4.48 23.34
CA ASP A 27 -4.50 3.83 22.04
C ASP A 27 -4.47 4.94 20.99
N PHE A 28 -3.33 5.61 20.85
CA PHE A 28 -2.91 6.22 19.61
C PHE A 28 -2.44 5.06 18.73
N GLU A 29 -3.34 4.14 18.43
CA GLU A 29 -3.44 3.69 17.05
C GLU A 29 -3.87 4.94 16.26
N SER A 30 -2.92 5.84 16.01
CA SER A 30 -2.99 6.62 14.80
C SER A 30 -2.95 5.58 13.69
N GLN A 31 -4.11 5.06 13.29
CA GLN A 31 -4.24 4.33 12.05
C GLN A 31 -3.65 5.28 11.01
N GLU A 32 -2.41 5.01 10.59
CA GLU A 32 -1.80 5.77 9.51
C GLU A 32 -2.73 5.55 8.33
N GLU A 33 -3.43 6.61 7.94
CA GLU A 33 -4.37 6.54 6.83
C GLU A 33 -3.53 6.28 5.56
N TYR A 34 -3.56 5.04 5.09
CA TYR A 34 -2.82 4.57 3.91
C TYR A 34 -3.55 4.94 2.62
N ASP A 35 -4.11 6.15 2.56
CA ASP A 35 -4.77 6.67 1.38
C ASP A 35 -3.81 6.71 0.20
N HIS A 36 -4.27 6.18 -0.93
CA HIS A 36 -3.51 6.08 -2.18
C HIS A 36 -2.12 5.44 -2.01
N CYS A 37 -1.97 4.53 -1.05
CA CYS A 37 -0.75 3.79 -0.83
C CYS A 37 -0.80 2.41 -1.49
N PHE A 38 0.34 2.00 -2.04
CA PHE A 38 0.55 0.70 -2.62
C PHE A 38 1.76 0.07 -1.97
N VAL A 39 1.64 -1.20 -1.60
CA VAL A 39 2.79 -2.01 -1.20
C VAL A 39 3.19 -2.87 -2.39
N GLY A 40 4.49 -2.93 -2.67
CA GLY A 40 5.02 -3.76 -3.73
C GLY A 40 6.27 -4.51 -3.36
N SER A 41 6.53 -5.58 -4.10
CA SER A 41 7.75 -6.37 -4.00
C SER A 41 8.14 -6.88 -5.37
N PHE A 42 9.45 -6.99 -5.61
CA PHE A 42 9.95 -7.52 -6.86
C PHE A 42 10.03 -9.03 -6.82
N LEU A 43 9.61 -9.68 -7.90
CA LEU A 43 9.69 -11.13 -8.07
C LEU A 43 11.12 -11.57 -8.40
N THR A 44 12.04 -11.41 -7.45
CA THR A 44 13.46 -11.74 -7.61
C THR A 44 14.13 -12.00 -6.27
N SER A 45 15.16 -12.85 -6.26
CA SER A 45 16.07 -13.01 -5.13
C SER A 45 17.29 -12.09 -5.22
N SER A 46 17.45 -11.38 -6.34
CA SER A 46 18.57 -10.46 -6.56
C SER A 46 18.41 -9.17 -5.77
N VAL A 47 19.52 -8.61 -5.31
CA VAL A 47 19.53 -7.30 -4.65
C VAL A 47 19.20 -6.21 -5.69
N ILE A 48 18.16 -5.44 -5.42
CA ILE A 48 17.77 -4.28 -6.24
C ILE A 48 18.39 -3.03 -5.62
N ASN A 49 19.07 -2.22 -6.43
CA ASN A 49 19.53 -0.92 -5.99
C ASN A 49 18.32 0.02 -5.80
N PHE A 50 17.95 0.25 -4.54
CA PHE A 50 16.79 1.06 -4.17
C PHE A 50 16.83 2.47 -4.77
N MET A 51 17.99 3.14 -4.73
CA MET A 51 18.12 4.52 -5.23
C MET A 51 17.92 4.59 -6.74
N SER A 52 18.51 3.66 -7.49
CA SER A 52 18.31 3.57 -8.94
C SER A 52 16.87 3.24 -9.30
N MET A 53 16.28 2.24 -8.64
CA MET A 53 14.89 1.84 -8.83
C MET A 53 13.93 3.01 -8.53
N ARG A 54 14.10 3.67 -7.39
CA ARG A 54 13.28 4.82 -6.97
C ARG A 54 13.34 5.95 -7.99
N SER A 55 14.53 6.34 -8.42
CA SER A 55 14.70 7.41 -9.41
C SER A 55 14.08 7.03 -10.75
N THR A 56 14.36 5.83 -11.26
CA THR A 56 13.81 5.37 -12.54
C THR A 56 12.29 5.28 -12.52
N LEU A 57 11.69 4.63 -11.50
CA LEU A 57 10.25 4.45 -11.44
C LEU A 57 9.52 5.77 -11.21
N ALA A 58 10.04 6.65 -10.34
CA ALA A 58 9.46 7.99 -10.17
C ALA A 58 9.48 8.80 -11.49
N ASN A 59 10.55 8.67 -12.28
CA ASN A 59 10.65 9.32 -13.59
C ASN A 59 9.71 8.70 -14.64
N VAL A 60 9.59 7.37 -14.67
CA VAL A 60 8.71 6.66 -15.61
C VAL A 60 7.24 6.96 -15.33
N TRP A 61 6.83 6.91 -14.06
CA TRP A 61 5.43 7.15 -13.70
C TRP A 61 5.07 8.63 -13.75
N HIS A 62 6.04 9.53 -13.50
CA HIS A 62 5.88 10.98 -13.56
C HIS A 62 4.51 11.50 -13.06
N PRO A 63 4.13 11.18 -11.80
CA PRO A 63 2.83 11.56 -11.26
C PRO A 63 2.73 13.07 -11.08
N VAL A 64 1.56 13.63 -11.39
CA VAL A 64 1.31 15.07 -11.32
C VAL A 64 1.37 15.57 -9.87
N GLY A 65 0.82 14.78 -8.94
CA GLY A 65 0.87 15.06 -7.50
C GLY A 65 2.17 14.64 -6.81
N GLY A 66 3.11 14.02 -7.55
CA GLY A 66 4.30 13.42 -6.98
C GLY A 66 4.07 12.05 -6.34
N ILE A 67 5.17 11.40 -5.98
CA ILE A 67 5.19 10.07 -5.36
C ILE A 67 6.29 9.99 -4.30
N SER A 68 5.94 9.45 -3.14
CA SER A 68 6.91 9.03 -2.13
C SER A 68 7.15 7.53 -2.25
N ILE A 69 8.42 7.13 -2.25
CA ILE A 69 8.85 5.74 -2.34
C ILE A 69 9.76 5.46 -1.15
N SER A 70 9.36 4.56 -0.27
CA SER A 70 10.10 4.16 0.93
C SER A 70 10.28 2.65 1.01
N GLU A 71 11.42 2.22 1.54
CA GLU A 71 11.68 0.81 1.81
C GLU A 71 11.09 0.43 3.17
N MET A 72 10.35 -0.67 3.24
CA MET A 72 9.75 -1.18 4.49
C MET A 72 10.57 -2.31 5.13
N GLY A 73 11.58 -2.82 4.43
CA GLY A 73 12.32 -4.02 4.80
C GLY A 73 11.77 -5.27 4.10
N GLU A 74 12.53 -6.37 4.18
CA GLU A 74 12.17 -7.68 3.60
C GLU A 74 11.82 -7.64 2.10
N GLY A 75 12.40 -6.70 1.34
CA GLY A 75 12.12 -6.54 -0.09
C GLY A 75 10.73 -5.95 -0.39
N ARG A 76 10.05 -5.37 0.62
CA ARG A 76 8.81 -4.62 0.47
C ARG A 76 9.10 -3.13 0.34
N ILE A 77 8.37 -2.50 -0.57
CA ILE A 77 8.48 -1.08 -0.90
C ILE A 77 7.09 -0.48 -0.81
N LEU A 78 6.99 0.67 -0.14
CA LEU A 78 5.77 1.46 -0.05
C LEU A 78 5.82 2.59 -1.07
N PHE A 79 4.76 2.72 -1.85
CA PHE A 79 4.54 3.79 -2.80
C PHE A 79 3.33 4.60 -2.32
N ARG A 80 3.51 5.88 -2.03
CA ARG A 80 2.42 6.80 -1.68
C ARG A 80 2.26 7.84 -2.77
N LEU A 81 1.09 7.86 -3.40
CA LEU A 81 0.71 8.89 -4.37
C LEU A 81 -0.17 9.93 -3.68
N TYR A 82 -0.07 11.19 -4.11
CA TYR A 82 -0.82 12.30 -3.49
C TYR A 82 -2.03 12.75 -4.32
N ASN A 83 -2.31 12.06 -5.43
CA ASN A 83 -3.42 12.36 -6.33
C ASN A 83 -4.11 11.06 -6.74
N GLU A 84 -5.43 11.03 -6.64
CA GLU A 84 -6.26 9.90 -7.03
C GLU A 84 -6.10 9.51 -8.51
N VAL A 85 -5.96 10.50 -9.40
CA VAL A 85 -5.77 10.24 -10.84
C VAL A 85 -4.45 9.51 -11.08
N ASP A 86 -3.39 9.92 -10.39
CA ASP A 86 -2.10 9.25 -10.47
C ASP A 86 -2.19 7.83 -9.88
N ALA A 87 -2.90 7.66 -8.76
CA ALA A 87 -3.10 6.35 -8.13
C ALA A 87 -3.88 5.38 -9.05
N ASN A 88 -4.92 5.86 -9.73
CA ASN A 88 -5.69 5.04 -10.67
C ASN A 88 -4.84 4.67 -11.91
N ARG A 89 -4.03 5.60 -12.43
CA ARG A 89 -3.10 5.31 -13.53
C ARG A 89 -2.03 4.30 -13.11
N PHE A 90 -1.56 4.40 -11.87
CA PHE A 90 -0.58 3.50 -11.30
C PHE A 90 -1.09 2.06 -11.19
N ASP A 91 -2.34 1.90 -10.72
CA ASP A 91 -3.03 0.63 -10.56
C ASP A 91 -3.33 -0.05 -11.91
N LEU A 92 -3.90 0.71 -12.86
CA LEU A 92 -4.30 0.20 -14.17
C LEU A 92 -3.15 0.05 -15.18
N GLY A 93 -2.04 0.76 -14.98
CA GLY A 93 -0.92 0.80 -15.93
C GLY A 93 0.03 -0.40 -15.85
N GLY A 94 -0.19 -1.33 -14.93
CA GLY A 94 0.63 -2.53 -14.77
C GLY A 94 0.48 -3.55 -15.92
N PRO A 95 1.32 -4.60 -15.94
CA PRO A 95 2.35 -4.93 -14.96
C PRO A 95 3.61 -4.07 -15.11
N TRP A 96 4.20 -3.67 -13.98
CA TRP A 96 5.43 -2.88 -13.95
C TRP A 96 6.67 -3.76 -13.83
N ASN A 97 7.80 -3.31 -14.39
CA ASN A 97 9.07 -3.99 -14.23
C ASN A 97 10.23 -2.99 -14.10
N PHE A 98 11.29 -3.42 -13.43
CA PHE A 98 12.56 -2.70 -13.35
C PHE A 98 13.70 -3.69 -13.56
N ASN A 99 14.61 -3.40 -14.49
CA ASN A 99 15.73 -4.28 -14.84
C ASN A 99 15.31 -5.75 -15.09
N LYS A 100 14.19 -5.96 -15.79
CA LYS A 100 13.61 -7.30 -16.09
C LYS A 100 13.06 -8.05 -14.88
N HIS A 101 12.96 -7.40 -13.72
CA HIS A 101 12.27 -7.94 -12.55
C HIS A 101 10.86 -7.36 -12.47
N LEU A 102 9.86 -8.23 -12.41
CA LEU A 102 8.46 -7.83 -12.27
C LEU A 102 8.20 -7.27 -10.87
N LEU A 103 7.44 -6.18 -10.81
CA LEU A 103 6.97 -5.58 -9.58
C LEU A 103 5.53 -6.04 -9.35
N ILE A 104 5.31 -6.79 -8.27
CA ILE A 104 3.97 -7.05 -7.73
C ILE A 104 3.55 -5.83 -6.93
N LEU A 105 2.32 -5.36 -7.13
CA LEU A 105 1.73 -4.25 -6.39
C LEU A 105 0.39 -4.67 -5.82
N HIS A 106 0.09 -4.15 -4.64
CA HIS A 106 -1.20 -4.24 -3.99
C HIS A 106 -1.59 -2.86 -3.47
N LYS A 107 -2.79 -2.40 -3.83
CA LYS A 107 -3.38 -1.17 -3.31
C LYS A 107 -3.89 -1.43 -1.90
N LEU A 108 -3.30 -0.76 -0.91
CA LEU A 108 -3.68 -0.92 0.48
C LEU A 108 -5.12 -0.50 0.71
N GLN A 109 -5.88 -1.37 1.36
CA GLN A 109 -7.23 -1.09 1.83
C GLN A 109 -7.21 -0.61 3.28
N HIS A 110 -8.29 0.03 3.71
CA HIS A 110 -8.43 0.50 5.09
C HIS A 110 -8.29 -0.67 6.07
N GLY A 111 -7.38 -0.52 7.06
CA GLY A 111 -7.09 -1.53 8.07
C GLY A 111 -6.10 -2.63 7.65
N GLU A 112 -5.59 -2.62 6.43
CA GLU A 112 -4.54 -3.56 6.02
C GLU A 112 -3.17 -3.14 6.54
N ASP A 113 -2.39 -4.10 7.04
CA ASP A 113 -0.98 -3.89 7.36
C ASP A 113 -0.11 -4.14 6.11
N PRO A 114 0.62 -3.13 5.61
CA PRO A 114 1.48 -3.27 4.44
C PRO A 114 2.56 -4.36 4.59
N LYS A 115 2.95 -4.72 5.82
CA LYS A 115 3.97 -5.75 6.07
C LYS A 115 3.43 -7.16 5.90
N THR A 116 2.12 -7.37 6.11
CA THR A 116 1.52 -8.72 6.12
C THR A 116 0.67 -9.02 4.89
N VAL A 117 0.25 -7.98 4.15
CA VAL A 117 -0.50 -8.15 2.91
C VAL A 117 0.20 -9.14 1.94
N PRO A 118 -0.54 -10.10 1.38
CA PRO A 118 0.01 -11.05 0.42
C PRO A 118 0.31 -10.37 -0.91
N LEU A 119 1.53 -10.59 -1.42
CA LEU A 119 2.00 -10.11 -2.72
C LEU A 119 2.24 -11.29 -3.66
N ASN A 120 1.16 -11.95 -4.07
CA ASN A 120 1.18 -13.24 -4.79
C ASN A 120 0.44 -13.22 -6.13
N HIS A 121 -0.25 -12.13 -6.46
CA HIS A 121 -1.04 -11.99 -7.68
C HIS A 121 -0.55 -10.81 -8.51
N LEU A 122 -0.56 -10.96 -9.83
CA LEU A 122 -0.23 -9.91 -10.78
C LEU A 122 -1.14 -10.03 -12.00
N CYS A 123 -1.65 -8.90 -12.48
CA CYS A 123 -2.56 -8.83 -13.62
C CYS A 123 -1.77 -8.67 -14.92
N PHE A 124 -2.22 -9.37 -15.97
CA PHE A 124 -1.62 -9.32 -17.30
C PHE A 124 -2.70 -9.23 -18.36
N TRP A 125 -2.44 -8.45 -19.41
CA TRP A 125 -3.15 -8.55 -20.67
C TRP A 125 -2.58 -9.71 -21.49
N ILE A 126 -3.45 -10.64 -21.89
CA ILE A 126 -3.08 -11.79 -22.70
C ILE A 126 -3.74 -11.65 -24.06
N LEU A 127 -2.93 -11.51 -25.11
CA LEU A 127 -3.42 -11.51 -26.48
C LEU A 127 -3.57 -12.95 -26.98
N ILE A 128 -4.78 -13.32 -27.36
CA ILE A 128 -5.09 -14.65 -27.94
C ILE A 128 -5.12 -14.50 -29.45
N SER A 129 -4.16 -15.09 -30.15
CA SER A 129 -4.10 -15.08 -31.61
C SER A 129 -4.94 -16.19 -32.23
N ASP A 130 -5.23 -16.04 -33.53
CA ASP A 130 -5.80 -17.09 -34.38
C ASP A 130 -7.17 -17.65 -33.95
N VAL A 131 -7.95 -16.86 -33.20
CA VAL A 131 -9.32 -17.22 -32.81
C VAL A 131 -10.25 -17.16 -34.03
N PRO A 132 -10.94 -18.25 -34.40
CA PRO A 132 -11.83 -18.26 -35.56
C PRO A 132 -12.97 -17.25 -35.44
N ARG A 133 -13.36 -16.65 -36.58
CA ARG A 133 -14.49 -15.71 -36.66
C ARG A 133 -15.76 -16.40 -36.15
N GLY A 134 -16.38 -15.82 -35.11
CA GLY A 134 -17.51 -16.39 -34.38
C GLY A 134 -17.19 -16.84 -32.94
N PHE A 135 -15.91 -17.03 -32.60
CA PHE A 135 -15.45 -17.34 -31.24
C PHE A 135 -14.92 -16.12 -30.48
N MET A 136 -14.85 -14.96 -31.13
CA MET A 136 -14.52 -13.66 -30.51
C MET A 136 -15.71 -13.16 -29.69
N SER A 137 -15.91 -13.75 -28.51
CA SER A 137 -16.95 -13.36 -27.57
C SER A 137 -16.40 -13.36 -26.14
N GLU A 138 -16.97 -12.53 -25.29
CA GLU A 138 -16.60 -12.47 -23.86
C GLU A 138 -16.73 -13.84 -23.19
N ARG A 139 -17.73 -14.65 -23.57
CA ARG A 139 -17.90 -16.01 -23.03
C ARG A 139 -16.69 -16.89 -23.29
N VAL A 140 -16.15 -16.85 -24.50
CA VAL A 140 -14.95 -17.63 -24.88
C VAL A 140 -13.71 -17.04 -24.20
N ALA A 141 -13.55 -15.72 -24.21
CA ALA A 141 -12.45 -15.04 -23.54
C ALA A 141 -12.41 -15.34 -22.03
N ARG A 142 -13.55 -15.30 -21.35
CA ARG A 142 -13.70 -15.65 -19.94
C ARG A 142 -13.37 -17.11 -19.68
N SER A 143 -13.85 -18.03 -20.54
CA SER A 143 -13.54 -19.45 -20.39
C SER A 143 -12.04 -19.73 -20.54
N LEU A 144 -11.37 -19.07 -21.48
CA LEU A 144 -9.93 -19.25 -21.67
C LEU A 144 -9.12 -18.53 -20.59
N GLY A 145 -9.51 -17.31 -20.22
CA GLY A 145 -8.89 -16.54 -19.14
C GLY A 145 -8.94 -17.28 -17.80
N ASN A 146 -10.10 -17.88 -17.47
CA ASN A 146 -10.25 -18.71 -16.28
C ASN A 146 -9.50 -20.06 -16.35
N PHE A 147 -9.17 -20.53 -17.56
CA PHE A 147 -8.32 -21.71 -17.73
C PHE A 147 -6.84 -21.37 -17.46
N ILE A 148 -6.39 -20.17 -17.85
CA ILE A 148 -5.02 -19.70 -17.63
C ILE A 148 -4.81 -19.20 -16.19
N GLY A 149 -5.79 -18.50 -15.63
CA GLY A 149 -5.72 -17.86 -14.32
C GLY A 149 -7.10 -17.39 -13.84
N SER A 150 -7.17 -16.18 -13.29
CA SER A 150 -8.45 -15.53 -12.96
C SER A 150 -8.78 -14.50 -14.03
N PHE A 151 -9.88 -14.67 -14.75
CA PHE A 151 -10.35 -13.67 -15.70
C PHE A 151 -10.77 -12.39 -14.98
N ILE A 152 -10.33 -11.24 -15.50
CA ILE A 152 -10.69 -9.91 -14.99
C ILE A 152 -11.53 -9.20 -16.04
N GLU A 153 -10.95 -8.94 -17.21
CA GLU A 153 -11.56 -8.15 -18.27
C GLU A 153 -11.24 -8.73 -19.65
N TYR A 154 -12.06 -8.37 -20.64
CA TYR A 154 -11.87 -8.69 -22.05
C TYR A 154 -11.99 -7.41 -22.86
N ASP A 155 -11.05 -7.19 -23.78
CA ASP A 155 -11.06 -6.06 -24.70
C ASP A 155 -11.27 -6.53 -26.15
N THR A 156 -12.19 -5.88 -26.87
CA THR A 156 -12.45 -6.09 -28.31
C THR A 156 -11.71 -5.09 -29.20
N SER A 157 -11.07 -4.09 -28.60
CA SER A 157 -10.34 -3.02 -29.27
C SER A 157 -9.03 -3.56 -29.86
N CYS A 158 -9.12 -4.20 -31.02
CA CYS A 158 -7.94 -4.51 -31.84
C CYS A 158 -7.81 -3.50 -32.98
#